data_AF-A0A0D6LE45-F1
#
_entry.id   AF-A0A0D6LE45-F1
#
_cell.length_a   1.000
_cell.length_b   1.000
_cell.length_c   1.000
_cell.angle_alpha   90.00
_cell.angle_beta   90.00
_cell.angle_gamma   90.00
#
_symmetry.space_group_name_H-M   'P 1'
#
loop_
_entity.id
_entity.type
_entity.pdbx_description
1 polymer ?
#
loop_
_entity_poly.entity_id
_entity_poly.type
_entity_poly.pdbx_seq_one_letter_code
_entity_poly.pdbx_strand_id
1 'polypeptide(L)'
;MCKVPREYIIRLHSKGTSAQVIAKRLELPRSTVNYTIKRFKECGGTQDHHRSGRPVTATTENAIKKVRDRIRHKAQRSMRKMAKEIGINEKLFTVEAALNQQNDRVIADSIGDAKGKGRIVQRAAHSQQLMVWGAITSDGKSRLVFEKIYMEEILKKELIPWTRRHFGNRPFRFQQDGAPSHTAKDVQQLLQQEMSDFIKKFAAALQILQKQKIPLRSKSDSVQ
;
A
#
# COMPACT_ATOMS: atom_id res chain seq x y z
N MET A 1 37.80 5.93 6.92
CA MET A 1 37.60 5.95 8.38
C MET A 1 37.55 4.51 8.89
N CYS A 2 38.56 4.08 9.64
CA CYS A 2 38.56 2.77 10.29
C CYS A 2 37.42 2.71 11.32
N LYS A 3 36.52 1.74 11.19
CA LYS A 3 35.46 1.51 12.18
C LYS A 3 36.09 0.90 13.42
N VAL A 4 36.38 1.70 14.44
CA VAL A 4 36.79 1.18 15.75
C VAL A 4 35.62 0.39 16.35
N PRO A 5 35.78 -0.90 16.70
CA PRO A 5 34.71 -1.67 17.32
C PRO A 5 34.28 -1.06 18.66
N ARG A 6 32.97 -0.93 18.88
CA ARG A 6 32.39 -0.36 20.11
C ARG A 6 32.82 -1.08 21.39
N GLU A 7 33.17 -2.36 21.29
CA GLU A 7 33.71 -3.17 22.38
C GLU A 7 34.99 -2.56 22.97
N TYR A 8 35.82 -1.95 22.12
CA TYR A 8 37.06 -1.32 22.55
C TYR A 8 36.80 -0.08 23.41
N ILE A 9 35.80 0.72 23.02
CA ILE A 9 35.33 1.90 23.78
C ILE A 9 34.80 1.45 25.15
N ILE A 10 33.98 0.40 25.15
CA ILE A 10 33.36 -0.14 26.38
C ILE A 10 34.45 -0.70 27.31
N ARG A 11 35.41 -1.46 26.78
CA ARG A 11 36.53 -2.01 27.57
C ARG A 11 37.37 -0.92 28.24
N LEU A 12 37.65 0.19 27.54
CA LEU A 12 38.39 1.32 28.12
C LEU A 12 37.56 2.04 29.19
N HIS A 13 36.26 2.21 28.96
CA HIS A 13 35.35 2.79 29.94
C HIS A 13 35.24 1.94 31.22
N SER A 14 35.13 0.61 31.09
CA SER A 14 35.09 -0.31 32.23
C SER A 14 36.39 -0.32 33.04
N LYS A 15 37.52 0.08 32.43
CA LYS A 15 38.80 0.32 33.12
C LYS A 15 38.89 1.70 33.80
N GLY A 16 37.78 2.46 33.88
CA GLY A 16 37.72 3.78 34.50
C GLY A 16 38.29 4.91 33.65
N THR A 17 38.60 4.67 32.37
CA THR A 17 39.11 5.75 31.49
C THR A 17 37.99 6.71 31.11
N SER A 18 38.23 8.02 31.22
CA SER A 18 37.23 9.03 30.88
C SER A 18 36.92 9.05 29.38
N ALA A 19 35.67 9.36 29.01
CA ALA A 19 35.23 9.46 27.62
C ALA A 19 36.08 10.45 26.79
N GLN A 20 36.63 11.47 27.45
CA GLN A 20 37.51 12.46 26.82
C GLN A 20 38.83 11.84 26.37
N VAL A 21 39.45 11.04 27.23
CA VAL A 21 40.72 10.35 26.96
C VAL A 21 40.50 9.25 25.93
N ILE A 22 39.38 8.53 25.99
CA ILE A 22 39.00 7.52 25.00
C ILE A 22 38.84 8.14 23.61
N ALA A 23 38.14 9.27 23.51
CA ALA A 23 37.93 9.98 22.24
C ALA A 23 39.25 10.40 21.59
N LYS A 24 40.17 10.98 22.39
CA LYS A 24 41.51 11.37 21.91
C LYS A 24 42.34 10.15 21.49
N ARG A 25 42.35 9.09 22.31
CA ARG A 25 43.15 7.88 22.07
C ARG A 25 42.70 7.08 20.86
N LEU A 26 41.42 7.13 20.52
CA LEU A 26 40.83 6.39 19.39
C LEU A 26 40.57 7.26 18.18
N GLU A 27 40.93 8.55 18.23
CA GLU A 27 40.64 9.53 17.18
C GLU A 27 39.16 9.54 16.77
N LEU A 28 38.27 9.38 17.75
CA LEU A 28 36.82 9.35 17.54
C LEU A 28 36.17 10.64 18.03
N PRO A 29 35.07 11.09 17.38
CA PRO A 29 34.24 12.16 17.91
C PRO A 29 33.74 11.82 19.31
N ARG A 30 33.83 12.78 20.23
CA ARG A 30 33.38 12.65 21.63
C ARG A 30 31.92 12.20 21.74
N SER A 31 31.08 12.65 20.80
CA SER A 31 29.68 12.24 20.66
C SER A 31 29.52 10.74 20.44
N THR A 32 30.40 10.11 19.65
CA THR A 32 30.37 8.67 19.37
C THR A 32 30.74 7.86 20.61
N VAL A 33 31.76 8.31 21.35
CA VAL A 33 32.18 7.68 22.61
C VAL A 33 31.08 7.78 23.66
N ASN A 34 30.51 8.98 23.86
CA ASN A 34 29.43 9.20 24.82
C ASN A 34 28.16 8.43 24.45
N TYR A 35 27.80 8.40 23.18
CA TYR A 35 26.68 7.60 22.68
C TYR A 35 26.89 6.12 22.99
N THR A 36 28.08 5.58 22.70
CA THR A 36 28.41 4.17 22.96
C THR A 36 28.35 3.83 24.45
N ILE A 37 28.90 4.69 25.32
CA ILE A 37 28.86 4.50 26.78
C ILE A 37 27.43 4.57 27.31
N LYS A 38 26.64 5.55 26.87
CA LYS A 38 25.23 5.69 27.25
C LYS A 38 24.44 4.43 26.87
N ARG A 39 24.59 3.98 25.63
CA ARG A 39 23.94 2.75 25.12
C ARG A 39 24.37 1.50 25.89
N PHE A 40 25.65 1.39 26.26
CA PHE A 40 26.14 0.29 27.09
C PHE A 40 25.52 0.28 28.50
N LYS A 41 25.39 1.45 29.14
CA LYS A 41 24.74 1.59 30.45
C LYS A 41 23.25 1.23 30.41
N GLU A 42 22.56 1.58 29.33
CA GLU A 42 21.13 1.30 29.15
C GLU A 42 20.82 -0.17 28.86
N CYS A 43 21.73 -0.89 28.18
CA CYS A 43 21.41 -2.20 27.59
C CYS A 43 22.33 -3.34 28.07
N GLY A 44 23.41 -3.05 28.79
CA GLY A 44 24.32 -4.04 29.38
C GLY A 44 25.17 -4.85 28.39
N GLY A 45 25.01 -4.65 27.08
CA GLY A 45 25.64 -5.45 26.04
C GLY A 45 26.28 -4.65 24.90
N THR A 46 27.12 -5.33 24.12
CA THR A 46 27.82 -4.81 22.93
C THR A 46 27.18 -5.31 21.63
N GLN A 47 25.94 -5.78 21.66
CA GLN A 47 25.24 -6.27 20.47
C GLN A 47 24.35 -5.18 19.85
N ASP A 48 24.11 -5.30 18.54
CA ASP A 48 23.16 -4.42 17.86
C ASP A 48 21.76 -4.78 18.32
N HIS A 49 20.95 -3.76 18.61
CA HIS A 49 19.55 -4.01 18.91
C HIS A 49 18.86 -4.52 17.66
N HIS A 50 17.97 -5.48 17.88
CA HIS A 50 16.99 -5.81 16.86
C HIS A 50 16.27 -4.52 16.46
N ARG A 51 16.38 -4.14 15.18
CA ARG A 51 15.67 -2.98 14.66
C ARG A 51 14.19 -3.28 14.82
N SER A 52 13.42 -2.39 15.44
CA SER A 52 11.96 -2.53 15.61
C SER A 52 11.18 -2.59 14.29
N GLY A 53 11.87 -2.47 13.15
CA GLY A 53 11.28 -2.47 11.83
C GLY A 53 10.32 -1.30 11.65
N ARG A 54 9.60 -1.32 10.53
CA ARG A 54 8.46 -0.43 10.34
C ARG A 54 7.27 -0.98 11.14
N PRO A 55 6.59 -0.18 11.98
CA PRO A 55 5.37 -0.62 12.64
C PRO A 55 4.35 -1.16 11.62
N VAL A 56 3.79 -2.34 11.91
CA VAL A 56 2.74 -2.95 11.07
C VAL A 56 1.43 -2.22 11.35
N THR A 57 0.99 -1.38 10.43
CA THR A 57 -0.24 -0.58 10.60
C THR A 57 -1.46 -1.22 9.94
N ALA A 58 -1.29 -1.81 8.76
CA ALA A 58 -2.40 -2.32 7.95
C ALA A 58 -2.87 -3.73 8.34
N THR A 59 -2.00 -4.55 8.92
CA THR A 59 -2.28 -5.98 9.22
C THR A 59 -2.50 -6.22 10.72
N THR A 60 -2.91 -5.19 11.47
CA THR A 60 -3.25 -5.36 12.89
C THR A 60 -4.55 -6.16 13.03
N GLU A 61 -4.69 -6.96 14.09
CA GLU A 61 -5.92 -7.72 14.37
C GLU A 61 -7.16 -6.81 14.42
N ASN A 62 -7.00 -5.62 15.01
CA ASN A 62 -8.04 -4.61 15.06
C ASN A 62 -8.45 -4.11 13.66
N ALA A 63 -7.50 -3.90 12.75
CA ALA A 63 -7.82 -3.52 11.37
C ALA A 63 -8.55 -4.66 10.64
N ILE A 64 -8.08 -5.91 10.79
CA ILE A 64 -8.70 -7.09 10.19
C ILE A 64 -10.14 -7.27 10.70
N LYS A 65 -10.36 -7.16 12.01
CA LYS A 65 -11.70 -7.23 12.63
C LYS A 65 -12.61 -6.13 12.08
N LYS A 66 -12.12 -4.89 12.00
CA LYS A 66 -12.88 -3.77 11.42
C LYS A 66 -13.25 -4.01 9.95
N VAL A 67 -12.32 -4.51 9.13
CA VAL A 67 -12.60 -4.86 7.72
C VAL A 67 -13.68 -5.95 7.66
N ARG A 68 -13.51 -7.04 8.43
CA ARG A 68 -14.45 -8.17 8.47
C ARG A 68 -15.86 -7.73 8.85
N ASP A 69 -15.99 -6.97 9.94
CA ASP A 69 -17.29 -6.52 10.44
C ASP A 69 -17.96 -5.59 9.43
N ARG A 70 -17.20 -4.75 8.73
CA ARG A 70 -17.74 -3.86 7.69
C ARG A 70 -18.24 -4.61 6.46
N ILE A 71 -17.51 -5.63 6.02
CA ILE A 71 -17.95 -6.50 4.90
C ILE A 71 -19.28 -7.17 5.26
N ARG A 72 -19.44 -7.64 6.51
CA ARG A 72 -20.67 -8.28 6.98
C ARG A 72 -21.87 -7.33 7.04
N HIS A 73 -21.68 -6.13 7.61
CA HIS A 73 -22.81 -5.27 7.96
C HIS A 73 -23.15 -4.19 6.91
N LYS A 74 -22.20 -3.77 6.06
CA LYS A 74 -22.39 -2.64 5.13
C LYS A 74 -21.76 -2.89 3.75
N ALA A 75 -22.14 -3.99 3.10
CA ALA A 75 -21.60 -4.42 1.80
C ALA A 75 -21.79 -3.43 0.63
N GLN A 76 -22.73 -2.46 0.74
CA GLN A 76 -22.99 -1.45 -0.30
C GLN A 76 -22.07 -0.22 -0.21
N ARG A 77 -21.14 -0.17 0.75
CA ARG A 77 -20.27 1.00 0.96
C ARG A 77 -19.10 0.98 -0.03
N SER A 78 -18.72 2.14 -0.56
CA SER A 78 -17.53 2.27 -1.42
C SER A 78 -16.26 1.78 -0.72
N MET A 79 -15.47 0.93 -1.40
CA MET A 79 -14.16 0.47 -0.93
C MET A 79 -13.23 1.62 -0.57
N ARG A 80 -13.21 2.70 -1.35
CA ARG A 80 -12.43 3.91 -1.06
C ARG A 80 -12.81 4.55 0.27
N LYS A 81 -14.11 4.64 0.57
CA LYS A 81 -14.62 5.17 1.85
C LYS A 81 -14.24 4.23 3.00
N MET A 82 -14.27 2.93 2.78
CA MET A 82 -13.84 1.92 3.74
C MET A 82 -12.33 2.04 4.04
N ALA A 83 -11.49 2.12 3.01
CA ALA A 83 -10.04 2.25 3.13
C ALA A 83 -9.65 3.52 3.89
N LYS A 84 -10.24 4.68 3.55
CA LYS A 84 -10.01 5.96 4.25
C LYS A 84 -10.33 5.88 5.74
N GLU A 85 -11.44 5.24 6.11
CA GLU A 85 -11.86 5.11 7.51
C GLU A 85 -11.03 4.11 8.32
N ILE A 86 -10.39 3.14 7.67
CA ILE A 86 -9.50 2.17 8.30
C ILE A 86 -8.04 2.68 8.29
N GLY A 87 -7.76 3.75 7.54
CA GLY A 87 -6.41 4.32 7.41
C GLY A 87 -5.51 3.52 6.47
N ILE A 88 -6.09 2.74 5.55
CA ILE A 88 -5.36 1.99 4.52
C ILE A 88 -5.26 2.86 3.27
N ASN A 89 -4.05 3.04 2.74
CA ASN A 89 -3.81 3.81 1.52
C ASN A 89 -3.74 2.88 0.29
N GLU A 90 -4.24 3.36 -0.84
CA GLU A 90 -4.10 2.72 -2.15
C GLU A 90 -2.68 2.98 -2.67
N LYS A 91 -2.01 1.96 -3.23
CA LYS A 91 -0.65 2.09 -3.77
C LYS A 91 -0.61 1.62 -5.21
N LEU A 92 -0.12 2.50 -6.09
CA LEU A 92 0.21 2.15 -7.47
C LEU A 92 1.57 1.44 -7.50
N PHE A 93 1.63 0.28 -8.16
CA PHE A 93 2.86 -0.48 -8.35
C PHE A 93 3.36 -0.26 -9.78
N THR A 94 4.43 0.52 -9.93
CA THR A 94 5.14 0.72 -11.20
C THR A 94 6.25 -0.32 -11.33
N VAL A 95 6.46 -0.88 -12.52
CA VAL A 95 7.54 -1.87 -12.76
C VAL A 95 8.91 -1.21 -12.84
N GLU A 96 8.97 0.10 -13.10
CA GLU A 96 10.21 0.87 -12.95
C GLU A 96 10.68 0.85 -11.48
N ALA A 97 11.98 0.62 -11.28
CA ALA A 97 12.62 0.74 -9.98
C ALA A 97 12.22 2.08 -9.36
N ALA A 98 11.41 2.01 -8.30
CA ALA A 98 11.00 3.20 -7.58
C ALA A 98 12.27 3.81 -6.99
N LEU A 99 12.78 4.87 -7.61
CA LEU A 99 13.84 5.69 -7.04
C LEU A 99 13.36 6.08 -5.64
N ASN A 100 13.99 5.52 -4.63
CA ASN A 100 13.68 5.86 -3.27
C ASN A 100 14.43 7.16 -3.01
N GLN A 101 13.76 8.31 -3.18
CA GLN A 101 14.38 9.63 -2.98
C GLN A 101 15.04 9.80 -1.61
N GLN A 102 14.68 8.99 -0.61
CA GLN A 102 15.36 8.96 0.69
C GLN A 102 16.68 8.18 0.67
N ASN A 103 16.84 7.16 -0.19
CA ASN A 103 18.01 6.28 -0.25
C ASN A 103 18.93 6.52 -1.46
N ASP A 104 18.42 7.04 -2.57
CA ASP A 104 19.16 7.17 -3.83
C ASP A 104 19.66 8.61 -4.03
N ARG A 105 20.48 9.10 -3.09
CA ARG A 105 21.13 10.42 -3.20
C ARG A 105 22.46 10.30 -3.92
N VAL A 106 22.69 11.15 -4.91
CA VAL A 106 23.99 11.33 -5.58
C VAL A 106 24.58 12.65 -5.14
N ILE A 107 25.79 12.62 -4.58
CA ILE A 107 26.58 13.83 -4.34
C ILE A 107 27.47 14.03 -5.56
N ALA A 108 27.32 15.17 -6.23
CA ALA A 108 28.08 15.54 -7.42
C ALA A 108 28.22 17.06 -7.50
N ASP A 109 29.34 17.52 -8.04
CA ASP A 109 29.68 18.94 -8.14
C ASP A 109 29.04 19.61 -9.37
N SER A 110 28.47 18.82 -10.28
CA SER A 110 27.68 19.30 -11.42
C SER A 110 26.64 18.28 -11.90
N ILE A 111 25.65 18.75 -12.67
CA ILE A 111 24.61 17.90 -13.27
C ILE A 111 25.21 16.91 -14.27
N GLY A 112 26.26 17.29 -15.01
CA GLY A 112 26.98 16.39 -15.93
C GLY A 112 27.65 15.24 -15.19
N ASP A 113 28.27 15.55 -14.05
CA ASP A 113 28.94 14.57 -13.20
C ASP A 113 27.95 13.61 -12.51
N ALA A 114 26.76 14.12 -12.16
CA ALA A 114 25.67 13.30 -11.64
C ALA A 114 25.10 12.31 -12.69
N LYS A 115 25.05 12.70 -13.97
CA LYS A 115 24.62 11.83 -15.08
C LYS A 115 25.64 10.71 -15.33
N GLY A 116 26.95 11.03 -15.30
CA GLY A 116 28.02 10.04 -15.48
C GLY A 116 28.09 8.97 -14.38
N LYS A 117 27.67 9.31 -13.15
CA LYS A 117 27.62 8.40 -12.00
C LYS A 117 26.48 7.36 -12.04
N GLY A 118 25.70 7.30 -13.14
CA GLY A 118 24.81 6.17 -13.46
C GLY A 118 23.56 6.00 -12.58
N ARG A 119 23.22 6.99 -11.73
CA ARG A 119 22.06 6.93 -10.82
C ARG A 119 20.92 7.89 -11.17
N ILE A 120 21.01 8.61 -12.28
CA ILE A 120 19.90 9.40 -12.82
C ILE A 120 19.12 8.53 -13.79
N VAL A 121 18.03 7.94 -13.31
CA VAL A 121 17.12 7.15 -14.13
C VAL A 121 16.26 8.10 -14.98
N GLN A 122 16.43 8.09 -16.29
CA GLN A 122 15.47 8.72 -17.21
C GLN A 122 14.15 7.93 -17.14
N ARG A 123 13.05 8.62 -16.83
CA ARG A 123 11.71 8.02 -16.81
C ARG A 123 11.21 7.86 -18.24
N ALA A 124 10.64 6.70 -18.58
CA ALA A 124 9.71 6.65 -19.70
C ALA A 124 8.43 7.41 -19.27
N ALA A 125 7.89 8.27 -20.14
CA ALA A 125 6.65 8.99 -19.86
C ALA A 125 5.46 8.05 -19.55
N HIS A 126 5.57 6.79 -19.99
CA HIS A 126 4.59 5.72 -19.77
C HIS A 126 5.28 4.44 -19.30
N SER A 127 5.76 4.45 -18.06
CA SER A 127 6.29 3.24 -17.43
C SER A 127 5.25 2.13 -17.41
N GLN A 128 5.68 0.88 -17.68
CA GLN A 128 4.77 -0.25 -17.63
C GLN A 128 4.23 -0.38 -16.19
N GLN A 129 2.92 -0.23 -16.04
CA GLN A 129 2.22 -0.44 -14.78
C GLN A 129 1.81 -1.91 -14.70
N LEU A 130 2.03 -2.52 -13.54
CA LEU A 130 1.58 -3.88 -13.27
C LEU A 130 0.42 -3.81 -12.30
N MET A 131 -0.70 -4.45 -12.64
CA MET A 131 -1.87 -4.46 -11.78
C MET A 131 -1.65 -5.50 -10.68
N VAL A 132 -1.89 -5.08 -9.44
CA VAL A 132 -2.00 -6.01 -8.33
C VAL A 132 -3.47 -6.19 -8.02
N TRP A 133 -3.94 -7.44 -8.06
CA TRP A 133 -5.33 -7.77 -7.82
C TRP A 133 -5.48 -8.80 -6.70
N GLY A 134 -6.54 -8.66 -5.91
CA GLY A 134 -6.95 -9.65 -4.94
C GLY A 134 -8.37 -9.38 -4.45
N ALA A 135 -9.09 -10.44 -4.10
CA ALA A 135 -10.41 -10.40 -3.49
C ALA A 135 -10.33 -10.71 -1.99
N ILE A 136 -11.19 -10.05 -1.21
CA ILE A 136 -11.31 -10.27 0.24
C ILE A 136 -12.80 -10.40 0.58
N THR A 137 -13.10 -11.32 1.49
CA THR A 137 -14.43 -11.55 2.06
C THR A 137 -14.33 -11.52 3.58
N SER A 138 -15.48 -11.62 4.26
CA SER A 138 -15.46 -11.65 5.73
C SER A 138 -14.86 -12.95 6.31
N ASP A 139 -14.80 -14.01 5.51
CA ASP A 139 -14.38 -15.36 5.87
C ASP A 139 -13.18 -15.87 5.07
N GLY A 140 -12.57 -15.05 4.20
CA GLY A 140 -11.48 -15.49 3.34
C GLY A 140 -10.85 -14.38 2.49
N LYS A 141 -9.82 -14.75 1.74
CA LYS A 141 -9.15 -13.90 0.76
C LYS A 141 -8.61 -14.75 -0.40
N SER A 142 -8.52 -14.17 -1.59
CA SER A 142 -7.83 -14.80 -2.71
C SER A 142 -6.32 -14.66 -2.59
N ARG A 143 -5.60 -15.30 -3.52
CA ARG A 143 -4.20 -14.98 -3.78
C ARG A 143 -4.09 -13.57 -4.38
N LEU A 144 -2.94 -12.94 -4.17
CA LEU A 144 -2.58 -11.70 -4.87
C LEU A 144 -1.99 -12.06 -6.23
N VAL A 145 -2.52 -11.44 -7.27
CA VAL A 145 -2.19 -11.68 -8.68
C VAL A 145 -1.52 -10.42 -9.25
N PHE A 146 -0.45 -10.60 -10.01
CA PHE A 146 0.42 -9.54 -10.52
C PHE A 146 0.40 -9.58 -12.05
N GLU A 147 -0.63 -9.01 -12.66
CA GLU A 147 -0.90 -9.21 -14.09
C GLU A 147 -1.24 -7.90 -14.80
N LYS A 148 -1.11 -7.89 -16.13
CA LYS A 148 -1.46 -6.73 -16.95
C LYS A 148 -2.88 -6.81 -17.52
N ILE A 149 -3.38 -8.03 -17.71
CA ILE A 149 -4.63 -8.29 -18.43
C ILE A 149 -5.74 -8.65 -17.43
N TYR A 150 -6.73 -7.77 -17.29
CA TYR A 150 -7.81 -7.97 -16.32
C TYR A 150 -8.75 -9.13 -16.68
N MET A 151 -9.17 -9.24 -17.94
CA MET A 151 -10.19 -10.21 -18.33
C MET A 151 -9.70 -11.65 -18.26
N GLU A 152 -8.64 -11.97 -19.00
CA GLU A 152 -8.17 -13.35 -19.13
C GLU A 152 -7.42 -13.83 -17.88
N GLU A 153 -6.45 -13.04 -17.41
CA GLU A 153 -5.59 -13.49 -16.31
C GLU A 153 -6.26 -13.33 -14.94
N ILE A 154 -7.00 -12.24 -14.71
CA ILE A 154 -7.59 -11.99 -13.40
C ILE A 154 -8.99 -12.58 -13.30
N LEU A 155 -9.92 -12.27 -14.20
CA LEU A 155 -11.31 -12.72 -14.05
C LEU A 155 -11.46 -14.21 -14.30
N LYS A 156 -11.01 -14.69 -15.46
CA LYS A 156 -11.25 -16.06 -15.91
C LYS A 156 -10.37 -17.09 -15.22
N LYS A 157 -9.07 -16.80 -15.02
CA LYS A 157 -8.15 -17.76 -14.38
C LYS A 157 -8.18 -17.72 -12.85
N GLU A 158 -8.43 -16.56 -12.25
CA GLU A 158 -8.28 -16.39 -10.80
C GLU A 158 -9.63 -16.16 -10.09
N LEU A 159 -10.35 -15.09 -10.41
CA LEU A 159 -11.57 -14.70 -9.68
C LEU A 159 -12.69 -15.74 -9.79
N ILE A 160 -13.12 -16.09 -11.01
CA ILE A 160 -14.28 -16.98 -11.22
C ILE A 160 -14.03 -18.37 -10.63
N PRO A 161 -12.87 -19.02 -10.86
CA PRO A 161 -12.57 -20.30 -10.22
C PRO A 161 -12.50 -20.19 -8.70
N TRP A 162 -11.95 -19.09 -8.17
CA TRP A 162 -11.87 -18.87 -6.73
C TRP A 162 -13.24 -18.67 -6.09
N THR A 163 -14.14 -17.87 -6.69
CA THR A 163 -15.49 -17.65 -6.14
C THR A 163 -16.29 -18.95 -6.12
N ARG A 164 -16.22 -19.75 -7.20
CA ARG A 164 -16.87 -21.07 -7.27
C ARG A 164 -16.36 -22.01 -6.18
N ARG A 165 -15.04 -22.07 -5.94
CA ARG A 165 -14.46 -22.91 -4.87
C ARG A 165 -14.78 -22.38 -3.47
N HIS A 166 -14.69 -21.07 -3.26
CA HIS A 166 -14.83 -20.46 -1.93
C HIS A 166 -16.29 -20.42 -1.47
N PHE A 167 -17.21 -20.02 -2.36
CA PHE A 167 -18.61 -19.88 -2.02
C PHE A 167 -19.42 -21.14 -2.33
N GLY A 168 -19.07 -21.91 -3.36
CA GLY A 168 -19.92 -22.99 -3.85
C GLY A 168 -21.30 -22.44 -4.21
N ASN A 169 -22.35 -22.98 -3.58
CA ASN A 169 -23.73 -22.53 -3.75
C ASN A 169 -24.12 -21.37 -2.81
N ARG A 170 -23.21 -20.88 -1.96
CA ARG A 170 -23.53 -19.79 -1.04
C ARG A 170 -23.72 -18.49 -1.83
N PRO A 171 -24.83 -17.75 -1.60
CA PRO A 171 -25.02 -16.46 -2.24
C PRO A 171 -23.96 -15.48 -1.76
N PHE A 172 -23.38 -14.74 -2.69
CA PHE A 172 -22.45 -13.67 -2.39
C PHE A 172 -22.72 -12.47 -3.30
N ARG A 173 -22.25 -11.29 -2.88
CA ARG A 173 -22.32 -10.07 -3.66
C ARG A 173 -20.92 -9.61 -4.03
N PHE A 174 -20.67 -9.48 -5.32
CA PHE A 174 -19.41 -8.98 -5.85
C PHE A 174 -19.45 -7.46 -5.99
N GLN A 175 -18.44 -6.79 -5.42
CA GLN A 175 -18.23 -5.35 -5.50
C GLN A 175 -16.80 -5.09 -5.98
N GLN A 176 -16.65 -4.20 -6.97
CA GLN A 176 -15.35 -3.70 -7.44
C GLN A 176 -15.38 -2.18 -7.54
N ASP A 177 -14.20 -1.57 -7.72
CA ASP A 177 -14.12 -0.14 -7.93
C ASP A 177 -14.48 0.24 -9.37
N GLY A 178 -14.29 1.52 -9.67
CA GLY A 178 -14.67 2.10 -10.93
C GLY A 178 -13.56 2.27 -11.97
N ALA A 179 -12.45 1.54 -11.88
CA ALA A 179 -11.35 1.68 -12.83
C ALA A 179 -11.80 1.37 -14.28
N PRO A 180 -11.18 1.99 -15.31
CA PRO A 180 -11.59 1.81 -16.70
C PRO A 180 -11.70 0.35 -17.15
N SER A 181 -10.71 -0.49 -16.78
CA SER A 181 -10.70 -1.94 -17.06
C SER A 181 -11.89 -2.67 -16.43
N HIS A 182 -12.32 -2.25 -15.24
CA HIS A 182 -13.44 -2.85 -14.52
C HIS A 182 -14.79 -2.46 -15.14
N THR A 183 -14.86 -1.29 -15.77
CA THR A 183 -16.07 -0.75 -16.39
C THR A 183 -16.26 -1.14 -17.86
N ALA A 184 -15.29 -1.85 -18.46
CA ALA A 184 -15.40 -2.32 -19.84
C ALA A 184 -16.67 -3.17 -20.05
N LYS A 185 -17.33 -3.00 -21.20
CA LYS A 185 -18.63 -3.64 -21.49
C LYS A 185 -18.56 -5.16 -21.34
N ASP A 186 -17.55 -5.78 -21.92
CA ASP A 186 -17.38 -7.23 -21.90
C ASP A 186 -17.13 -7.74 -20.49
N VAL A 187 -16.34 -7.00 -19.70
CA VAL A 187 -16.08 -7.30 -18.28
C VAL A 187 -17.38 -7.25 -17.47
N GLN A 188 -18.16 -6.19 -17.65
CA GLN A 188 -19.44 -6.02 -16.97
C GLN A 188 -20.44 -7.12 -17.36
N GLN A 189 -20.43 -7.57 -18.62
CA GLN A 189 -21.28 -8.64 -19.11
C GLN A 189 -20.87 -9.99 -18.53
N LEU A 190 -19.57 -10.32 -18.55
CA LEU A 190 -19.05 -11.56 -17.95
C LEU A 190 -19.39 -11.64 -16.46
N LEU A 191 -19.18 -10.55 -15.70
CA LEU A 191 -19.50 -10.53 -14.27
C LEU A 191 -21.00 -10.68 -13.99
N GLN A 192 -21.87 -10.19 -14.87
CA GLN A 192 -23.32 -10.39 -14.73
C GLN A 192 -23.76 -11.83 -14.99
N GLN A 193 -23.03 -12.55 -15.84
CA GLN A 193 -23.31 -13.95 -16.15
C GLN A 193 -22.78 -14.89 -15.06
N GLU A 194 -21.61 -14.56 -14.50
CA GLU A 194 -20.87 -15.47 -13.62
C GLU A 194 -21.13 -15.25 -12.12
N MET A 195 -21.56 -14.05 -11.72
CA MET A 195 -21.72 -13.70 -10.30
C MET A 195 -23.20 -13.76 -9.88
N SER A 196 -23.47 -14.34 -8.70
CA SER A 196 -24.83 -14.44 -8.15
C SER A 196 -25.50 -13.08 -7.91
N ASP A 197 -24.71 -12.08 -7.51
CA ASP A 197 -25.15 -10.70 -7.32
C ASP A 197 -23.97 -9.76 -7.56
N PHE A 198 -24.11 -8.82 -8.50
CA PHE A 198 -23.03 -7.92 -8.92
C PHE A 198 -23.46 -6.45 -8.86
N ILE A 199 -22.72 -5.64 -8.10
CA ILE A 199 -22.98 -4.20 -7.99
C ILE A 199 -22.46 -3.47 -9.23
N LYS A 200 -23.36 -3.17 -10.17
CA LYS A 200 -23.05 -2.34 -11.34
C LYS A 200 -22.81 -0.89 -10.90
N LYS A 201 -21.73 -0.28 -11.38
CA LYS A 201 -21.36 1.13 -11.09
C LYS A 201 -22.43 2.15 -11.52
N PHE A 202 -23.36 1.77 -12.41
CA PHE A 202 -24.36 2.69 -13.00
C PHE A 202 -25.80 2.54 -12.49
N ALA A 203 -26.12 1.55 -11.63
CA ALA A 203 -27.52 1.32 -11.26
C ALA A 203 -28.07 2.27 -10.17
N ALA A 204 -27.21 2.94 -9.39
CA ALA A 204 -27.68 3.81 -8.31
C ALA A 204 -28.20 5.18 -8.80
N ALA A 205 -27.61 5.75 -9.87
CA ALA A 205 -28.02 7.07 -10.37
C ALA A 205 -29.36 7.01 -11.13
N LEU A 206 -29.58 5.96 -11.92
CA LEU A 206 -30.83 5.79 -12.69
C LEU A 206 -32.04 5.46 -11.80
N GLN A 207 -31.85 4.69 -10.71
CA GLN A 207 -32.94 4.42 -9.76
C GLN A 207 -33.35 5.65 -8.94
N ILE A 208 -32.41 6.57 -8.65
CA ILE A 208 -32.72 7.83 -7.96
C ILE A 208 -33.46 8.79 -8.91
N LEU A 209 -33.06 8.86 -10.19
CA LEU A 209 -33.72 9.70 -11.19
C LEU A 209 -35.12 9.18 -11.59
N GLN A 210 -35.35 7.86 -11.59
CA GLN A 210 -36.69 7.30 -11.83
C GLN A 210 -37.64 7.46 -10.63
N LYS A 211 -37.11 7.59 -9.40
CA LYS A 211 -37.89 7.84 -8.18
C LYS A 211 -38.24 9.32 -7.96
N GLN A 212 -37.59 10.24 -8.67
CA GLN A 212 -37.95 11.67 -8.67
C GLN A 212 -38.76 12.04 -9.92
N LYS A 213 -39.88 11.34 -10.17
CA LYS A 213 -40.91 11.83 -11.11
C LYS A 213 -41.49 13.15 -10.58
N ILE A 214 -40.79 14.25 -10.82
CA ILE A 214 -41.36 15.60 -10.76
C ILE A 214 -42.17 15.76 -12.06
N PRO A 215 -43.49 15.96 -12.01
CA PRO A 215 -44.27 16.19 -13.20
C PRO A 215 -43.84 17.52 -13.82
N LEU A 216 -43.38 17.49 -15.08
CA LEU A 216 -43.14 18.69 -15.87
C LEU A 216 -44.48 19.40 -16.05
N ARG A 217 -44.61 20.58 -15.43
CA ARG A 217 -45.75 21.49 -15.62
C ARG A 217 -45.72 21.96 -17.06
N SER A 218 -46.73 21.59 -17.85
CA SER A 218 -46.95 22.14 -19.19
C SER A 218 -47.11 23.65 -19.06
N LYS A 219 -46.22 24.42 -19.69
CA LYS A 219 -46.50 25.83 -19.94
C LYS A 219 -47.61 25.88 -20.98
N SER A 220 -48.80 26.27 -20.54
CA SER A 220 -49.84 26.76 -21.43
C SER A 220 -49.35 28.02 -22.11
N ASP A 221 -49.41 28.00 -23.43
CA ASP A 221 -49.28 29.15 -24.31
C ASP A 221 -50.35 30.22 -24.00
N SER A 222 -50.08 31.41 -24.53
CA SER A 222 -50.98 32.53 -24.80
C SER A 222 -51.43 33.40 -23.61
N VAL A 223 -50.86 34.61 -23.55
CA VAL A 223 -51.64 35.83 -23.31
C VAL A 223 -51.27 36.81 -24.43
N GLN A 224 -52.33 37.39 -24.98
CA GLN A 224 -52.43 38.36 -26.06
C GLN A 224 -51.67 39.65 -25.78
#